data_AF-A0A1Y2D128-F1
#
_entry.id   AF-A0A1Y2D128-F1
#
_cell.length_a   1.000
_cell.length_b   1.000
_cell.length_c   1.000
_cell.angle_alpha   90.00
_cell.angle_beta   90.00
_cell.angle_gamma   90.00
#
_symmetry.space_group_name_H-M   'P 1'
#
loop_
_entity.id
_entity.type
_entity.pdbx_description
1 polymer ?
#
loop_
_entity_poly.entity_id
_entity_poly.type
_entity_poly.pdbx_seq_one_letter_code
_entity_poly.pdbx_strand_id
1 'polypeptide(L)'
;MNVRIFPNNYNQKESHLPLLRLVLNPSLFDRCISISLGIGSVDVNRNDDAIQKGIGREQTAKMKTPEAMIEELEKLAQQLEEDMGESGLAGRCVTLKLKNEDFNLSTRSKTLSHYIWSADDMFNVAQELLCKELEANSNLSLRLIGLRMSTIVKKSELSQNKSIFVVDPSNEEPDSKKPNPTLPKRVTAQFALHQSKCK
;
A
#
# COMPACT_ATOMS: atom_id res chain seq x y z
N MET A 1 29.75 -26.32 31.77
CA MET A 1 28.48 -25.77 32.33
C MET A 1 27.47 -26.90 32.38
N ASN A 2 27.13 -27.39 33.58
CA ASN A 2 26.20 -28.50 33.76
C ASN A 2 24.77 -28.02 33.54
N VAL A 3 24.19 -28.37 32.40
CA VAL A 3 22.75 -28.20 32.15
C VAL A 3 22.03 -29.22 33.02
N ARG A 4 21.44 -28.77 34.13
CA ARG A 4 20.53 -29.59 34.94
C ARG A 4 19.28 -29.84 34.10
N ILE A 5 19.19 -31.02 33.51
CA ILE A 5 17.96 -31.53 32.91
C ILE A 5 17.04 -31.90 34.08
N PHE A 6 16.02 -31.05 34.32
CA PHE A 6 14.94 -31.41 35.23
C PHE A 6 14.21 -32.64 34.66
N PRO A 7 13.90 -33.68 35.48
CA PRO A 7 13.13 -34.81 35.01
C PRO A 7 11.71 -34.33 34.69
N ASN A 8 11.35 -34.43 33.41
CA ASN A 8 10.08 -33.98 32.89
C ASN A 8 9.00 -34.99 33.30
N ASN A 9 8.33 -34.74 34.43
CA ASN A 9 7.13 -35.47 34.86
C ASN A 9 5.91 -34.99 34.06
N TYR A 10 5.97 -35.08 32.73
CA TYR A 10 4.81 -34.87 31.88
C TYR A 10 4.00 -36.16 31.83
N ASN A 11 2.96 -36.20 32.67
CA ASN A 11 1.86 -37.16 32.53
C ASN A 11 1.31 -37.10 31.11
N GLN A 12 1.44 -38.21 30.39
CA GLN A 12 1.19 -38.39 28.96
C GLN A 12 -0.29 -38.27 28.53
N LYS A 13 -1.17 -37.66 29.34
CA LYS A 13 -2.63 -37.70 29.13
C LYS A 13 -3.28 -36.45 28.58
N GLU A 14 -2.61 -35.29 28.56
CA GLU A 14 -3.19 -34.07 27.99
C GLU A 14 -2.13 -33.18 27.29
N SER A 15 -1.49 -33.71 26.25
CA SER A 15 -0.75 -32.84 25.34
C SER A 15 -1.75 -32.04 24.51
N HIS A 16 -2.01 -30.78 24.89
CA HIS A 16 -2.83 -29.84 24.10
C HIS A 16 -2.08 -29.29 22.88
N LEU A 17 -0.78 -29.56 22.77
CA LEU A 17 0.09 -29.09 21.68
C LEU A 17 -0.35 -29.55 20.27
N PRO A 18 -0.78 -30.80 20.04
CA PRO A 18 -1.30 -31.22 18.74
C PRO A 18 -2.60 -30.47 18.37
N LEU A 19 -3.46 -30.18 19.35
CA LEU A 19 -4.68 -29.38 19.14
C LEU A 19 -4.32 -27.93 18.77
N LEU A 20 -3.36 -27.34 19.49
CA LEU A 20 -2.86 -26.00 19.23
C LEU A 20 -2.23 -25.87 17.83
N ARG A 21 -1.53 -26.91 17.35
CA ARG A 21 -0.99 -26.95 15.99
C ARG A 21 -2.08 -27.03 14.91
N LEU A 22 -3.23 -27.60 15.23
CA LEU A 22 -4.37 -27.69 14.30
C LEU A 22 -5.15 -26.37 14.22
N VAL A 23 -5.29 -25.67 15.35
CA VAL A 23 -6.03 -24.40 15.44
C VAL A 23 -5.21 -23.22 14.94
N LEU A 24 -3.90 -23.20 15.20
CA LEU A 24 -3.04 -22.08 14.83
C LEU A 24 -2.36 -22.27 13.47
N ASN A 25 -2.07 -21.15 12.81
CA ASN A 25 -1.14 -21.14 11.69
C ASN A 25 0.24 -21.70 12.12
N PRO A 26 0.91 -22.53 11.30
CA PRO A 26 2.22 -23.11 11.64
C PRO A 26 3.25 -22.09 12.15
N SER A 27 3.37 -20.92 11.51
CA SER A 27 4.32 -19.88 11.91
C SER A 27 3.95 -19.25 13.25
N LEU A 28 2.65 -19.12 13.55
CA LEU A 28 2.19 -18.61 14.84
C LEU A 28 2.43 -19.65 15.93
N PHE A 29 2.16 -20.92 15.67
CA PHE A 29 2.43 -22.02 16.59
C PHE A 29 3.90 -22.07 16.96
N ASP A 30 4.81 -22.13 15.98
CA ASP A 30 6.25 -22.23 16.23
C ASP A 30 6.76 -21.03 17.03
N ARG A 31 6.22 -19.82 16.75
CA ARG A 31 6.51 -18.61 17.51
C ARG A 31 6.00 -18.68 18.95
N CYS A 32 4.76 -19.13 19.17
CA CYS A 32 4.21 -19.30 20.51
C CYS A 32 5.01 -20.29 21.35
N ILE A 33 5.43 -21.42 20.76
CA ILE A 33 6.28 -22.41 21.44
C ILE A 33 7.64 -21.79 21.79
N SER A 34 8.28 -21.10 20.84
CA SER A 34 9.55 -20.42 21.07
C SER A 34 9.45 -19.42 22.22
N ILE A 35 8.39 -18.60 22.25
CA ILE A 35 8.12 -17.64 23.34
C ILE A 35 7.93 -18.36 24.67
N SER A 36 7.12 -19.42 24.72
CA SER A 36 6.84 -20.16 25.96
C SER A 36 8.08 -20.83 26.57
N LEU A 37 9.04 -21.20 25.72
CA LEU A 37 10.32 -21.80 26.11
C LEU A 37 11.42 -20.76 26.36
N GLY A 38 11.12 -19.47 26.16
CA GLY A 38 12.12 -18.40 26.26
C GLY A 38 13.19 -18.44 25.16
N ILE A 39 12.90 -19.08 24.02
CA ILE A 39 13.78 -19.17 22.86
C ILE A 39 13.53 -17.96 21.96
N GLY A 40 14.58 -17.19 21.69
CA GLY A 40 14.56 -16.04 20.79
C GLY A 40 15.83 -15.98 19.95
N SER A 41 15.85 -15.11 18.93
CA SER A 41 17.08 -14.87 18.16
C SER A 41 18.12 -14.24 19.08
N VAL A 42 19.29 -14.88 19.17
CA VAL A 42 20.46 -14.33 19.86
C VAL A 42 21.34 -13.55 18.88
N ASP A 43 21.19 -13.83 17.58
CA ASP A 43 21.87 -13.12 16.52
C ASP A 43 21.19 -11.77 16.29
N VAL A 44 21.97 -10.70 16.49
CA VAL A 44 21.59 -9.33 16.16
C VAL A 44 22.38 -8.92 14.93
N ASN A 45 21.76 -9.07 13.76
CA ASN A 45 22.37 -8.59 12.53
C ASN A 45 22.21 -7.07 12.44
N ARG A 46 23.26 -6.33 12.79
CA ARG A 46 23.27 -4.86 12.70
C ARG A 46 23.30 -4.34 11.26
N ASN A 47 23.69 -5.19 10.30
CA ASN A 47 23.73 -4.85 8.88
C ASN A 47 22.40 -5.13 8.16
N ASP A 48 21.44 -5.79 8.83
CA ASP A 48 20.03 -5.76 8.42
C ASP A 48 19.40 -4.45 8.91
N ASP A 49 19.95 -3.30 8.48
CA ASP A 49 19.21 -2.05 8.53
C ASP A 49 17.88 -2.33 7.87
N ALA A 50 16.80 -2.31 8.65
CA ALA A 50 15.50 -2.84 8.26
C ALA A 50 15.11 -2.33 6.87
N ILE A 51 15.29 -3.19 5.86
CA ILE A 51 15.08 -2.79 4.46
C ILE A 51 13.65 -2.27 4.38
N GLN A 52 13.52 -0.99 4.08
CA GLN A 52 12.22 -0.35 4.03
C GLN A 52 11.39 -1.06 2.94
N LYS A 53 10.24 -1.61 3.31
CA LYS A 53 9.39 -2.39 2.39
C LYS A 53 8.32 -1.54 1.70
N GLY A 54 8.19 -0.30 2.13
CA GLY A 54 7.27 0.68 1.57
C GLY A 54 7.25 1.98 2.36
N ILE A 55 6.64 2.98 1.76
CA ILE A 55 6.51 4.34 2.28
C ILE A 55 5.12 4.84 1.93
N GLY A 56 4.50 5.65 2.77
CA GLY A 56 3.15 6.13 2.52
C GLY A 56 2.72 7.18 3.53
N ARG A 57 1.76 8.01 3.10
CA ARG A 57 1.09 8.98 3.96
C ARG A 57 -0.39 8.70 4.02
N GLU A 58 -0.98 9.01 5.15
CA GLU A 58 -2.41 8.94 5.37
C GLU A 58 -2.88 10.18 6.10
N GLN A 59 -4.02 10.70 5.67
CA GLN A 59 -4.60 11.91 6.23
C GLN A 59 -6.03 11.63 6.64
N THR A 60 -6.34 12.06 7.87
CA THR A 60 -7.70 12.02 8.41
C THR A 60 -8.39 13.34 8.10
N ALA A 61 -9.36 13.32 7.20
CA ALA A 61 -10.16 14.47 6.79
C ALA A 61 -11.62 14.03 6.55
N LYS A 62 -12.58 14.92 6.82
CA LYS A 62 -13.99 14.65 6.54
C LYS A 62 -14.28 14.97 5.07
N MET A 63 -14.32 13.94 4.22
CA MET A 63 -14.51 14.07 2.79
C MET A 63 -15.85 13.44 2.38
N LYS A 64 -16.82 14.28 2.02
CA LYS A 64 -18.16 13.83 1.60
C LYS A 64 -18.35 13.88 0.09
N THR A 65 -17.56 14.67 -0.62
CA THR A 65 -17.69 14.85 -2.05
C THR A 65 -16.46 14.28 -2.78
N PRO A 66 -16.63 13.77 -4.01
CA PRO A 66 -15.52 13.24 -4.80
C PRO A 66 -14.40 14.26 -5.04
N GLU A 67 -14.74 15.54 -5.19
CA GLU A 67 -13.76 16.61 -5.47
C GLU A 67 -12.84 16.80 -4.27
N ALA A 68 -13.38 16.81 -3.06
CA ALA A 68 -12.60 16.88 -1.83
C ALA A 68 -11.67 15.68 -1.66
N MET A 69 -12.10 14.49 -2.09
CA MET A 69 -11.25 13.28 -2.06
C MET A 69 -10.08 13.38 -3.05
N ILE A 70 -10.33 13.91 -4.24
CA ILE A 70 -9.32 14.09 -5.28
C ILE A 70 -8.30 15.16 -4.85
N GLU A 71 -8.74 16.28 -4.30
CA GLU A 71 -7.86 17.35 -3.81
C GLU A 71 -6.93 16.84 -2.69
N GLU A 72 -7.47 16.09 -1.73
CA GLU A 72 -6.64 15.49 -0.67
C GLU A 72 -5.69 14.40 -1.21
N LEU A 73 -6.10 13.66 -2.24
CA LEU A 73 -5.25 12.67 -2.88
C LEU A 73 -4.07 13.32 -3.62
N GLU A 74 -4.28 14.45 -4.28
CA GLU A 74 -3.24 15.23 -4.95
C GLU A 74 -2.21 15.75 -3.94
N LYS A 75 -2.66 16.34 -2.82
CA LYS A 75 -1.79 16.77 -1.72
C LYS A 75 -0.97 15.61 -1.16
N LEU A 76 -1.58 14.44 -0.96
CA LEU A 76 -0.87 13.26 -0.48
C LEU A 76 0.16 12.75 -1.47
N ALA A 77 -0.10 12.81 -2.77
CA ALA A 77 0.84 12.39 -3.80
C ALA A 77 2.09 13.29 -3.82
N GLN A 78 1.92 14.62 -3.70
CA GLN A 78 3.02 15.57 -3.63
C GLN A 78 3.89 15.35 -2.38
N GLN A 79 3.26 15.22 -1.21
CA GLN A 79 4.00 14.95 0.04
C GLN A 79 4.73 13.60 -0.01
N LEU A 80 4.14 12.59 -0.65
CA LEU A 80 4.77 11.28 -0.80
C LEU A 80 5.95 11.32 -1.76
N GLU A 81 5.89 12.14 -2.81
CA GLU A 81 7.01 12.38 -3.71
C GLU A 81 8.18 13.03 -2.97
N GLU A 82 7.92 14.04 -2.13
CA GLU A 82 8.94 14.68 -1.28
C GLU A 82 9.62 13.63 -0.38
N ASP A 83 8.83 12.84 0.36
CA ASP A 83 9.35 11.79 1.26
C ASP A 83 10.19 10.73 0.49
N MET A 84 9.73 10.34 -0.72
CA MET A 84 10.45 9.41 -1.60
C MET A 84 11.70 10.03 -2.22
N GLY A 85 11.70 11.34 -2.47
CA GLY A 85 12.82 12.13 -2.96
C GLY A 85 13.96 12.17 -1.94
N GLU A 86 13.64 12.49 -0.68
CA GLU A 86 14.61 12.51 0.43
C GLU A 86 15.29 11.15 0.65
N SER A 87 14.51 10.08 0.53
CA SER A 87 15.01 8.71 0.71
C SER A 87 15.64 8.12 -0.56
N GLY A 88 15.55 8.82 -1.70
CA GLY A 88 16.03 8.32 -2.99
C GLY A 88 15.35 7.03 -3.46
N LEU A 89 14.06 6.88 -3.19
CA LEU A 89 13.29 5.65 -3.43
C LEU A 89 12.41 5.74 -4.67
N ALA A 90 12.16 4.59 -5.29
CA ALA A 90 11.13 4.40 -6.30
C ALA A 90 10.31 3.15 -5.98
N GLY A 91 9.02 3.15 -6.33
CA GLY A 91 8.12 2.05 -5.99
C GLY A 91 7.31 1.56 -7.19
N ARG A 92 6.83 0.32 -7.13
CA ARG A 92 6.05 -0.29 -8.23
C ARG A 92 4.58 -0.50 -7.89
N CYS A 93 4.25 -0.67 -6.61
CA CYS A 93 2.90 -0.97 -6.16
C CYS A 93 2.31 0.20 -5.38
N VAL A 94 1.30 0.84 -5.98
CA VAL A 94 0.52 1.92 -5.38
C VAL A 94 -0.65 1.30 -4.63
N THR A 95 -0.86 1.70 -3.38
CA THR A 95 -1.95 1.24 -2.52
C THR A 95 -2.73 2.42 -2.00
N LEU A 96 -4.03 2.44 -2.27
CA LEU A 96 -5.01 3.38 -1.75
C LEU A 96 -5.73 2.76 -0.54
N LYS A 97 -5.66 3.44 0.59
CA LYS A 97 -6.40 3.11 1.82
C LYS A 97 -7.53 4.10 2.00
N LEU A 98 -8.73 3.60 2.25
CA LEU A 98 -9.94 4.40 2.42
C LEU A 98 -10.65 3.94 3.68
N LYS A 99 -10.98 4.88 4.57
CA LYS A 99 -11.76 4.58 5.78
C LYS A 99 -13.07 5.34 5.75
N ASN A 100 -14.17 4.62 5.88
CA ASN A 100 -15.51 5.20 5.90
C ASN A 100 -15.82 5.84 7.27
N GLU A 101 -16.93 6.56 7.35
CA GLU A 101 -17.44 7.12 8.62
C GLU A 101 -17.74 6.02 9.67
N ASP A 102 -18.19 4.84 9.22
CA ASP A 102 -18.40 3.64 10.06
C ASP A 102 -17.11 2.92 10.47
N PHE A 103 -15.95 3.54 10.26
CA PHE A 103 -14.62 3.00 10.54
C PHE A 103 -14.24 1.74 9.75
N ASN A 104 -15.05 1.33 8.76
CA ASN A 104 -14.73 0.27 7.81
C ASN A 104 -13.54 0.68 6.92
N LEU A 105 -12.52 -0.18 6.83
CA LEU A 105 -11.32 0.04 6.04
C LEU A 105 -11.40 -0.73 4.71
N SER A 106 -11.37 0.00 3.60
CA SER A 106 -11.19 -0.55 2.25
C SER A 106 -9.77 -0.27 1.78
N THR A 107 -9.12 -1.26 1.16
CA THR A 107 -7.78 -1.11 0.59
C THR A 107 -7.80 -1.62 -0.85
N ARG A 108 -7.24 -0.83 -1.76
CA ARG A 108 -7.08 -1.16 -3.18
C ARG A 108 -5.63 -0.95 -3.56
N SER A 109 -5.08 -1.82 -4.39
CA SER A 109 -3.70 -1.69 -4.84
C SER A 109 -3.58 -2.03 -6.32
N LYS A 110 -2.62 -1.39 -6.97
CA LYS A 110 -2.25 -1.65 -8.35
C LYS A 110 -0.74 -1.74 -8.45
N THR A 111 -0.27 -2.85 -9.01
CA THR A 111 1.16 -3.05 -9.28
C THR A 111 1.43 -2.75 -10.74
N LEU A 112 2.38 -1.84 -10.99
CA LEU A 112 2.80 -1.44 -12.34
C LEU A 112 3.90 -2.37 -12.86
N SER A 113 4.23 -2.29 -14.15
CA SER A 113 5.36 -3.00 -14.74
C SER A 113 6.71 -2.31 -14.46
N HIS A 114 6.69 -0.99 -14.34
CA HIS A 114 7.85 -0.14 -14.10
C HIS A 114 7.78 0.57 -12.74
N TYR A 115 8.92 1.07 -12.28
CA TYR A 115 9.01 1.85 -11.06
C TYR A 115 8.64 3.31 -11.32
N ILE A 116 7.86 3.87 -10.41
CA ILE A 116 7.44 5.27 -10.43
C ILE A 116 7.92 5.98 -9.17
N TRP A 117 8.07 7.30 -9.29
CA TRP A 117 8.44 8.20 -8.20
C TRP A 117 7.83 9.59 -8.33
N SER A 118 7.20 9.92 -9.46
CA SER A 118 6.56 11.22 -9.70
C SER A 118 5.19 11.29 -9.02
N ALA A 119 4.84 12.45 -8.46
CA ALA A 119 3.51 12.69 -7.89
C ALA A 119 2.41 12.48 -8.94
N ASP A 120 2.62 12.92 -10.18
CA ASP A 120 1.63 12.79 -11.26
C ASP A 120 1.31 11.33 -11.56
N ASP A 121 2.33 10.47 -11.65
CA ASP A 121 2.16 9.04 -11.91
C ASP A 121 1.42 8.35 -10.76
N MET A 122 1.80 8.68 -9.52
CA MET A 122 1.15 8.13 -8.33
C MET A 122 -0.31 8.57 -8.23
N PHE A 123 -0.58 9.85 -8.49
CA PHE A 123 -1.91 10.43 -8.49
C PHE A 123 -2.80 9.80 -9.55
N ASN A 124 -2.33 9.67 -10.79
CA ASN A 124 -3.09 9.06 -11.89
C ASN A 124 -3.52 7.63 -11.54
N VAL A 125 -2.61 6.83 -11.00
CA VAL A 125 -2.92 5.45 -10.58
C VAL A 125 -3.89 5.43 -9.41
N ALA A 126 -3.69 6.29 -8.42
CA ALA A 126 -4.56 6.35 -7.25
C ALA A 126 -5.97 6.87 -7.60
N GLN A 127 -6.07 7.82 -8.53
CA GLN A 127 -7.34 8.34 -9.05
C GLN A 127 -8.12 7.22 -9.74
N GLU A 128 -7.49 6.40 -10.57
CA GLU A 128 -8.14 5.22 -11.17
C GLU A 128 -8.69 4.26 -10.11
N LEU A 129 -7.93 4.03 -9.03
CA LEU A 129 -8.37 3.19 -7.91
C LEU A 129 -9.55 3.81 -7.15
N LEU A 130 -9.54 5.13 -6.95
CA LEU A 130 -10.61 5.86 -6.30
C LEU A 130 -11.90 5.85 -7.15
N CYS A 131 -11.79 6.09 -8.46
CA CYS A 131 -12.94 6.04 -9.38
C CYS A 131 -13.63 4.67 -9.35
N LYS A 132 -12.85 3.57 -9.36
CA LYS A 132 -13.41 2.22 -9.24
C LYS A 132 -14.18 2.00 -7.93
N GLU A 133 -13.71 2.57 -6.82
CA GLU A 133 -14.40 2.46 -5.54
C GLU A 133 -15.67 3.32 -5.48
N LEU A 134 -15.66 4.50 -6.10
CA LEU A 134 -16.83 5.38 -6.23
C LEU A 134 -17.91 4.79 -7.15
N GLU A 135 -17.52 4.07 -8.20
CA GLU A 135 -18.45 3.34 -9.06
C GLU A 135 -19.13 2.19 -8.30
N ALA A 136 -18.40 1.51 -7.41
CA ALA A 136 -18.95 0.46 -6.56
C ALA A 136 -19.85 1.02 -5.44
N ASN A 137 -19.57 2.22 -4.94
CA ASN A 137 -20.27 2.86 -3.83
C ASN A 137 -20.59 4.33 -4.14
N SER A 138 -21.80 4.61 -4.63
CA SER A 138 -22.18 5.96 -5.09
C SER A 138 -22.27 7.03 -4.00
N ASN A 139 -22.45 6.63 -2.73
CA ASN A 139 -22.58 7.54 -1.58
C ASN A 139 -21.42 7.34 -0.58
N LEU A 140 -20.19 7.22 -1.08
CA LEU A 140 -19.03 7.03 -0.23
C LEU A 140 -18.70 8.33 0.53
N SER A 141 -18.70 8.27 1.87
CA SER A 141 -18.15 9.32 2.72
C SER A 141 -16.93 8.79 3.45
N LEU A 142 -15.82 9.52 3.37
CA LEU A 142 -14.53 9.10 3.88
C LEU A 142 -14.09 9.97 5.06
N ARG A 143 -13.47 9.32 6.04
CA ARG A 143 -12.80 9.93 7.19
C ARG A 143 -11.28 9.92 7.02
N LEU A 144 -10.74 8.96 6.28
CA LEU A 144 -9.30 8.83 6.03
C LEU A 144 -9.08 8.39 4.60
N ILE A 145 -8.11 9.04 3.96
CA ILE A 145 -7.53 8.64 2.69
C ILE A 145 -6.03 8.50 2.89
N GLY A 146 -5.44 7.45 2.33
CA GLY A 146 -4.02 7.22 2.43
C GLY A 146 -3.45 6.61 1.16
N LEU A 147 -2.24 7.05 0.83
CA LEU A 147 -1.50 6.59 -0.33
C LEU A 147 -0.20 5.94 0.15
N ARG A 148 0.06 4.72 -0.31
CA ARG A 148 1.24 3.95 0.06
C ARG A 148 1.90 3.32 -1.15
N MET A 149 3.20 3.53 -1.27
CA MET A 149 4.09 2.84 -2.18
C MET A 149 4.70 1.60 -1.51
N SER A 150 4.77 0.52 -2.26
CA SER A 150 5.40 -0.74 -1.84
C SER A 150 6.12 -1.40 -2.99
N THR A 151 6.94 -2.41 -2.68
CA THR A 151 7.94 -2.94 -3.64
C THR A 151 8.86 -1.80 -4.06
N ILE A 152 9.58 -1.25 -3.08
CA ILE A 152 10.45 -0.10 -3.26
C ILE A 152 11.90 -0.52 -3.45
N VAL A 153 12.64 0.27 -4.23
CA VAL A 153 14.07 0.12 -4.52
C VAL A 153 14.74 1.48 -4.49
N LYS A 154 16.07 1.52 -4.31
CA LYS A 154 16.83 2.77 -4.43
C LYS A 154 16.92 3.20 -5.88
N LYS A 155 16.76 4.49 -6.16
CA LYS A 155 16.88 5.06 -7.52
C LYS A 155 18.25 4.79 -8.15
N SER A 156 19.31 4.71 -7.34
CA SER A 156 20.66 4.37 -7.80
C SER A 156 20.76 2.97 -8.43
N GLU A 157 19.94 2.02 -7.97
CA GLU A 157 19.97 0.62 -8.44
C GLU A 157 19.21 0.46 -9.78
N LEU A 158 18.25 1.35 -10.08
CA LEU A 158 17.48 1.31 -11.33
C LEU A 158 18.31 1.62 -12.57
N SER A 159 19.31 2.49 -12.45
CA SER A 159 20.17 2.87 -13.58
C SER A 159 21.15 1.76 -14.00
N GLN A 160 21.44 0.81 -13.11
CA GLN A 160 22.37 -0.30 -13.38
C GLN A 160 21.71 -1.48 -14.08
N ASN A 161 20.38 -1.62 -13.99
CA ASN A 161 19.62 -2.74 -14.56
C ASN A 161 18.98 -2.39 -15.92
N LYS A 162 19.74 -1.77 -16.83
CA LYS A 162 19.27 -1.39 -18.19
C LYS A 162 18.94 -2.59 -19.10
N SER A 163 19.33 -3.82 -18.75
CA SER A 163 19.11 -5.01 -19.59
C SER A 163 17.74 -5.69 -19.42
N ILE A 164 16.90 -5.21 -18.50
CA ILE A 164 15.52 -5.69 -18.27
C ILE A 164 14.48 -4.60 -18.61
N PHE A 165 14.83 -3.70 -19.53
CA PHE A 165 13.81 -2.91 -20.21
C PHE A 165 13.86 -3.31 -21.68
N VAL A 166 12.92 -4.17 -22.09
CA VAL A 166 12.48 -4.18 -23.49
C VAL A 166 11.82 -2.82 -23.70
N VAL A 167 12.66 -1.85 -24.03
CA VAL A 167 12.26 -0.60 -24.65
C VAL A 167 11.94 -1.00 -26.08
N ASP A 168 10.66 -1.09 -26.43
CA ASP A 168 10.26 -1.09 -27.84
C ASP A 168 10.77 0.25 -28.44
N PRO A 169 11.70 0.22 -29.41
CA PRO A 169 12.28 1.43 -29.95
C PRO A 169 11.45 1.86 -31.16
N SER A 170 10.49 2.74 -30.94
CA SER A 170 10.03 3.66 -31.98
C SER A 170 9.91 5.05 -31.38
N ASN A 171 11.02 5.76 -31.58
CA ASN A 171 11.32 7.15 -31.35
C ASN A 171 10.25 8.09 -31.96
N GLU A 172 9.64 8.97 -31.16
CA GLU A 172 9.21 10.31 -31.58
C GLU A 172 9.35 11.29 -30.38
N GLU A 173 10.32 12.20 -30.43
CA GLU A 173 10.32 13.46 -29.67
C GLU A 173 9.28 14.45 -30.27
N PRO A 174 9.18 15.68 -29.73
CA PRO A 174 8.17 16.13 -28.80
C PRO A 174 7.03 16.88 -29.53
N ASP A 175 5.78 16.45 -29.36
CA ASP A 175 4.65 17.28 -29.80
C ASP A 175 3.78 17.73 -28.62
N SER A 176 3.73 19.06 -28.50
CA SER A 176 2.78 19.81 -27.71
C SER A 176 1.34 19.37 -27.99
N LYS A 177 0.52 19.34 -26.93
CA LYS A 177 -0.94 19.06 -26.88
C LYS A 177 -1.33 17.57 -26.86
N LYS A 178 -1.43 17.01 -25.65
CA LYS A 178 -2.40 15.94 -25.37
C LYS A 178 -3.56 16.53 -24.58
N PRO A 179 -4.82 16.32 -25.00
CA PRO A 179 -5.98 16.93 -24.35
C PRO A 179 -6.17 16.35 -22.95
N ASN A 180 -6.65 17.18 -22.03
CA ASN A 180 -7.07 16.80 -20.68
C ASN A 180 -7.88 15.49 -20.71
N PRO A 181 -7.60 14.51 -19.83
CA PRO A 181 -8.42 13.32 -19.71
C PRO A 181 -9.84 13.77 -19.32
N THR A 182 -10.73 13.71 -20.30
CA THR A 182 -12.12 14.12 -20.12
C THR A 182 -12.84 13.01 -19.38
N LEU A 183 -13.52 13.38 -18.29
CA LEU A 183 -14.40 12.52 -17.50
C LEU A 183 -15.22 11.58 -18.41
N PRO A 184 -15.38 10.29 -18.05
CA PRO A 184 -16.25 9.40 -18.80
C PRO A 184 -17.66 10.00 -18.85
N LYS A 185 -18.29 9.99 -20.04
CA LYS A 185 -19.58 10.65 -20.35
C LYS A 185 -20.72 10.35 -19.37
N ARG A 186 -20.59 9.24 -18.61
CA ARG A 186 -21.55 8.79 -17.58
C ARG A 186 -21.41 9.56 -16.26
N VAL A 187 -20.19 9.94 -15.88
CA VAL A 187 -19.90 10.73 -14.66
C VAL A 187 -20.28 12.19 -14.88
N THR A 188 -20.04 12.76 -16.08
CA THR A 188 -20.48 14.13 -16.43
C THR A 188 -22.00 14.27 -16.43
N ALA A 189 -22.75 13.23 -16.81
CA ALA A 189 -24.21 13.25 -16.81
C ALA A 189 -24.79 13.28 -15.38
N GLN A 190 -24.18 12.55 -14.45
CA GLN A 190 -24.54 12.60 -13.02
C GLN A 190 -24.16 13.95 -12.38
N PHE A 191 -23.01 14.51 -12.78
CA PHE A 191 -22.58 15.85 -12.36
C PHE A 191 -23.52 16.96 -12.85
N ALA A 192 -23.99 16.88 -14.10
CA ALA A 192 -24.92 17.86 -14.68
C ALA A 192 -26.34 17.76 -14.10
N LEU A 193 -26.84 16.54 -13.85
CA LEU A 193 -28.16 16.32 -13.24
C LEU A 193 -28.24 16.82 -11.79
N HIS A 194 -27.13 16.83 -11.05
CA HIS A 194 -27.08 17.34 -9.68
C HIS A 194 -27.07 18.88 -9.65
N GLN A 195 -26.44 19.56 -10.62
CA GLN A 195 -26.41 21.03 -10.68
C GLN A 195 -27.76 21.65 -11.06
N SER A 196 -28.59 20.97 -11.86
CA SER A 196 -29.95 21.43 -12.18
C SER A 196 -30.96 21.30 -11.03
N LYS A 197 -30.63 20.56 -9.96
CA LYS A 197 -31.47 20.39 -8.76
C LYS A 197 -31.14 21.35 -7.61
N CYS A 198 -30.06 22.13 -7.74
CA CYS A 198 -29.60 23.08 -6.73
C CYS A 198 -29.78 24.56 -7.15
N LYS A 199 -30.66 24.84 -8.11
CA LYS A 199 -31.20 26.19 -8.38
C LYS A 199 -32.69 26.22 -8.11
#